data_AF-A0AAU6Z163-F1
#
_entry.id   AF-A0AAU6Z163-F1
#
_cell.length_a   1.000
_cell.length_b   1.000
_cell.length_c   1.000
_cell.angle_alpha   90.00
_cell.angle_beta   90.00
_cell.angle_gamma   90.00
#
_symmetry.space_group_name_H-M   'P 1'
#
loop_
_entity.id
_entity.type
_entity.pdbx_description
1 polymer ?
#
loop_
_entity_poly.entity_id
_entity_poly.type
_entity_poly.pdbx_seq_one_letter_code
_entity_poly.pdbx_strand_id
1 'polypeptide(L)'
;MVLLTALSLVAVGVVGGLVNPGGTGFLSRTRCVAPNLPGPVVSVSLTNMGGPMMGPRNGTMGGAMRMTADRSTVAHGTVSFLVTNAGTISHELIILPLPENQVPGTRPIGGDAKIDEAGSLGEASNTCAEGSGQGILPGASGWVTVTLPPGRYELACNLPGHYAAGMYTQLTVS
;
A
#
# COMPACT_ATOMS: atom_id res chain seq x y z
N MET A 1 65.88 4.81 -29.62
CA MET A 1 65.55 5.96 -30.48
C MET A 1 64.48 5.45 -31.45
N VAL A 2 63.25 5.93 -31.61
CA VAL A 2 62.51 7.17 -31.28
C VAL A 2 61.02 6.76 -31.13
N LEU A 3 60.34 7.01 -29.99
CA LEU A 3 59.16 7.90 -29.78
C LEU A 3 58.24 8.12 -31.01
N LEU A 4 56.90 8.08 -30.96
CA LEU A 4 55.93 9.04 -30.37
C LEU A 4 54.50 8.41 -30.43
N THR A 5 53.81 8.20 -29.32
CA THR A 5 52.66 8.98 -28.76
C THR A 5 51.37 9.04 -29.59
N ALA A 6 50.26 8.56 -29.01
CA ALA A 6 48.92 9.07 -29.27
C ALA A 6 48.22 9.38 -27.94
N LEU A 7 47.87 10.66 -27.78
CA LEU A 7 47.09 11.24 -26.69
C LEU A 7 45.64 10.74 -26.74
N SER A 8 45.03 10.53 -25.57
CA SER A 8 43.61 10.86 -25.37
C SER A 8 43.40 11.32 -23.93
N LEU A 9 43.12 12.61 -23.78
CA LEU A 9 42.67 13.27 -22.57
C LEU A 9 41.14 13.41 -22.68
N VAL A 10 40.41 12.81 -21.75
CA VAL A 10 39.13 13.38 -21.27
C VAL A 10 39.11 13.21 -19.76
N ALA A 11 39.18 14.35 -19.07
CA ALA A 11 38.98 14.46 -17.63
C ALA A 11 37.48 14.56 -17.34
N VAL A 12 36.98 13.81 -16.36
CA VAL A 12 35.69 14.10 -15.71
C VAL A 12 35.87 14.06 -14.20
N GLY A 13 35.77 15.27 -13.64
CA GLY A 13 35.50 15.70 -12.26
C GLY A 13 35.56 14.70 -11.12
N VAL A 14 36.59 14.83 -10.29
CA VAL A 14 36.50 14.55 -8.85
C VAL A 14 35.69 15.68 -8.22
N VAL A 15 34.44 15.42 -7.83
CA VAL A 15 33.72 16.27 -6.87
C VAL A 15 33.84 15.61 -5.52
N GLY A 16 34.72 16.17 -4.69
CA GLY A 16 34.81 15.85 -3.27
C GLY A 16 33.53 16.28 -2.55
N GLY A 17 32.83 15.31 -1.96
CA GLY A 17 31.83 15.53 -0.92
C GLY A 17 32.44 15.14 0.42
N LEU A 18 32.58 16.12 1.30
CA LEU A 18 33.16 16.04 2.64
C LEU A 18 32.57 14.88 3.46
N VAL A 19 33.44 14.00 3.94
CA VAL A 19 33.16 13.12 5.08
C VAL A 19 33.06 13.98 6.33
N ASN A 20 31.88 14.01 6.95
CA ASN A 20 31.66 14.65 8.24
C ASN A 20 31.61 13.55 9.30
N PRO A 21 32.61 13.40 10.20
CA PRO A 21 32.60 12.38 11.23
C PRO A 21 31.95 12.97 12.48
N GLY A 22 30.67 12.70 12.70
CA GLY A 22 30.01 13.09 13.95
C GLY A 22 28.52 13.31 13.80
N GLY A 23 27.75 12.24 13.98
CA GLY A 23 26.30 12.33 14.09
C GLY A 23 25.69 10.95 14.20
N THR A 24 25.25 10.62 15.42
CA THR A 24 24.49 9.40 15.73
C THR A 24 23.38 9.17 14.71
N GLY A 25 23.51 8.09 13.93
CA GLY A 25 22.58 7.71 12.88
C GLY A 25 21.22 7.37 13.45
N PHE A 26 20.32 8.35 13.44
CA PHE A 26 18.89 8.07 13.44
C PHE A 26 18.53 7.51 12.07
N LEU A 27 17.98 6.30 12.07
CA LEU A 27 17.47 5.59 10.90
C LEU A 27 16.59 6.55 10.08
N SER A 28 17.09 7.00 8.93
CA SER A 28 16.25 7.68 7.93
C SER A 28 15.20 6.69 7.48
N ARG A 29 14.02 6.79 8.08
CA ARG A 29 12.79 6.13 7.64
C ARG A 29 12.52 6.69 6.24
N THR A 30 12.98 6.00 5.19
CA THR A 30 12.69 6.39 3.81
C THR A 30 11.18 6.36 3.65
N ARG A 31 10.54 7.53 3.75
CA ARG A 31 9.11 7.68 3.51
C ARG A 31 8.92 7.54 2.01
N CYS A 32 8.04 6.63 1.57
CA CYS A 32 7.65 6.60 0.18
C CYS A 32 7.18 8.00 -0.22
N VAL A 33 7.68 8.50 -1.35
CA VAL A 33 7.21 9.76 -1.94
C VAL A 33 6.25 9.39 -3.05
N ALA A 34 4.95 9.42 -2.76
CA ALA A 34 3.95 9.31 -3.81
C ALA A 34 4.07 10.51 -4.76
N PRO A 35 3.96 10.32 -6.09
CA PRO A 35 3.90 11.42 -7.04
C PRO A 35 2.61 12.23 -6.83
N ASN A 36 2.47 13.33 -7.57
CA ASN A 36 1.19 14.03 -7.64
C ASN A 36 0.15 13.11 -8.29
N LEU A 37 -0.82 12.65 -7.49
CA LEU A 37 -1.86 11.74 -7.94
C LEU A 37 -3.01 12.50 -8.61
N PRO A 38 -3.55 12.01 -9.74
CA PRO A 38 -4.65 12.64 -10.45
C PRO A 38 -6.00 12.49 -9.72
N GLY A 39 -6.91 13.46 -9.94
CA GLY A 39 -8.26 13.42 -9.37
C GLY A 39 -8.30 13.54 -7.83
N PRO A 40 -9.45 13.26 -7.20
CA PRO A 40 -9.56 13.19 -5.76
C PRO A 40 -8.75 12.02 -5.21
N VAL A 41 -7.97 12.28 -4.15
CA VAL A 41 -7.19 11.25 -3.45
C VAL A 41 -7.96 10.76 -2.23
N VAL A 42 -8.22 9.45 -2.18
CA VAL A 42 -8.70 8.73 -0.99
C VAL A 42 -7.49 8.17 -0.26
N SER A 43 -7.29 8.58 0.99
CA SER A 43 -6.19 8.08 1.81
C SER A 43 -6.66 6.86 2.59
N VAL A 44 -5.97 5.73 2.45
CA VAL A 44 -6.32 4.46 3.10
C VAL A 44 -5.23 4.05 4.07
N SER A 45 -5.60 3.73 5.30
CA SER A 45 -4.68 3.24 6.35
C SER A 45 -4.94 1.76 6.64
N LEU A 46 -3.86 0.98 6.68
CA LEU A 46 -3.84 -0.46 6.93
C LEU A 46 -3.13 -0.73 8.25
N THR A 47 -3.76 -1.48 9.16
CA THR A 47 -3.23 -1.75 10.51
C THR A 47 -3.54 -3.17 10.97
N ASN A 48 -2.67 -3.74 11.78
CA ASN A 48 -2.84 -5.07 12.37
C ASN A 48 -2.35 -5.17 13.82
N MET A 49 -2.38 -4.05 14.55
CA MET A 49 -1.92 -3.96 15.94
C MET A 49 -3.11 -3.77 16.89
N GLY A 50 -3.51 -4.86 17.56
CA GLY A 50 -4.14 -4.75 18.88
C GLY A 50 -3.10 -4.27 19.88
N GLY A 51 -3.44 -3.29 20.72
CA GLY A 51 -2.51 -2.63 21.65
C GLY A 51 -1.79 -3.58 22.63
N PRO A 52 -0.84 -3.06 23.44
CA PRO A 52 -0.15 -3.87 24.43
C PRO A 52 -1.13 -4.18 25.57
N MET A 53 -1.53 -5.44 25.79
CA MET A 53 -2.00 -5.87 27.12
C MET A 53 -2.11 -7.40 27.28
N MET A 54 -1.23 -7.91 28.15
CA MET A 54 -1.46 -8.95 29.16
C MET A 54 -2.85 -9.59 29.19
N GLY A 55 -2.95 -10.85 28.73
CA GLY A 55 -4.10 -11.71 28.99
C GLY A 55 -3.80 -13.16 28.60
N PRO A 56 -3.95 -14.16 29.50
CA PRO A 56 -3.65 -15.55 29.16
C PRO A 56 -4.84 -16.25 28.50
N ARG A 57 -4.52 -17.11 27.53
CA ARG A 57 -5.21 -18.38 27.19
C ARG A 57 -6.67 -18.28 26.71
N ASN A 58 -6.89 -18.42 25.42
CA ASN A 58 -7.56 -19.58 24.78
C ASN A 58 -7.84 -19.23 23.29
N GLY A 59 -7.62 -20.17 22.38
CA GLY A 59 -7.51 -19.98 20.93
C GLY A 59 -8.46 -18.96 20.27
N THR A 60 -7.87 -17.89 19.72
CA THR A 60 -8.07 -17.33 18.36
C THR A 60 -7.05 -16.18 18.25
N MET A 61 -5.80 -16.50 17.91
CA MET A 61 -4.73 -15.50 17.82
C MET A 61 -4.77 -14.80 16.45
N GLY A 62 -5.47 -13.67 16.40
CA GLY A 62 -5.32 -12.66 15.35
C GLY A 62 -5.74 -11.34 15.95
N GLY A 63 -4.79 -10.43 16.23
CA GLY A 63 -5.15 -9.05 16.55
C GLY A 63 -6.04 -8.52 15.43
N ALA A 64 -7.17 -7.89 15.77
CA ALA A 64 -8.11 -7.39 14.77
C ALA A 64 -7.35 -6.52 13.75
N MET A 65 -7.30 -6.97 12.50
CA MET A 65 -6.76 -6.18 11.42
C MET A 65 -7.82 -5.16 11.01
N ARG A 66 -7.38 -4.02 10.47
CA ARG A 66 -8.28 -2.93 10.13
C ARG A 66 -7.78 -2.16 8.92
N MET A 67 -8.68 -1.95 7.98
CA MET A 67 -8.56 -1.03 6.87
C MET A 67 -9.51 0.16 7.09
N THR A 68 -9.04 1.39 6.90
CA THR A 68 -9.88 2.59 6.96
C THR A 68 -9.57 3.54 5.82
N ALA A 69 -10.59 4.04 5.14
CA ALA A 69 -10.48 5.20 4.26
C ALA A 69 -10.74 6.50 5.05
N ASP A 70 -10.10 7.59 4.66
CA ASP A 70 -10.32 8.93 5.24
C ASP A 70 -11.72 9.50 4.97
N ARG A 71 -12.42 8.92 3.98
CA ARG A 71 -13.79 9.25 3.61
C ARG A 71 -14.55 8.01 3.15
N SER A 72 -15.86 8.02 3.34
CA SER A 72 -16.76 6.96 2.87
C SER A 72 -17.38 7.25 1.50
N THR A 73 -17.16 8.44 0.95
CA THR A 73 -17.77 8.89 -0.32
C THR A 73 -16.79 9.71 -1.14
N VAL A 74 -16.82 9.55 -2.47
CA VAL A 74 -16.04 10.33 -3.43
C VAL A 74 -16.86 10.54 -4.71
N ALA A 75 -16.53 11.58 -5.48
CA ALA A 75 -17.13 11.80 -6.80
C ALA A 75 -16.73 10.69 -7.78
N HIS A 76 -17.64 10.34 -8.69
CA HIS A 76 -17.34 9.43 -9.80
C HIS A 76 -16.30 10.01 -10.78
N GLY A 77 -15.67 9.13 -11.56
CA GLY A 77 -14.60 9.47 -12.49
C GLY A 77 -13.23 8.99 -12.01
N THR A 78 -12.17 9.72 -12.35
CA THR A 78 -10.80 9.39 -11.95
C THR A 78 -10.58 9.63 -10.47
N VAL A 79 -10.25 8.57 -9.73
CA VAL A 79 -9.96 8.58 -8.29
C VAL A 79 -8.63 7.88 -8.06
N SER A 80 -7.79 8.48 -7.22
CA SER A 80 -6.56 7.84 -6.76
C SER A 80 -6.66 7.38 -5.31
N PHE A 81 -6.10 6.22 -5.04
CA PHE A 81 -5.99 5.65 -3.70
C PHE A 81 -4.54 5.71 -3.26
N LEU A 82 -4.27 6.45 -2.18
CA LEU A 82 -2.97 6.43 -1.52
C LEU A 82 -3.08 5.53 -0.29
N VAL A 83 -2.35 4.42 -0.28
CA VAL A 83 -2.51 3.35 0.70
C VAL A 83 -1.27 3.28 1.57
N THR A 84 -1.42 3.52 2.87
CA THR A 84 -0.32 3.50 3.83
C THR A 84 -0.46 2.30 4.77
N ASN A 85 0.59 1.50 4.84
CA ASN A 85 0.71 0.43 5.81
C ASN A 85 1.28 0.98 7.13
N ALA A 86 0.40 1.20 8.10
CA ALA A 86 0.75 1.59 9.47
C ALA A 86 0.85 0.37 10.42
N GLY A 87 0.71 -0.84 9.88
CA GLY A 87 0.84 -2.11 10.58
C GLY A 87 2.28 -2.62 10.69
N THR A 88 2.40 -3.89 11.08
CA THR A 88 3.66 -4.61 11.29
C THR A 88 3.87 -5.78 10.33
N ILE A 89 2.86 -6.10 9.50
CA ILE A 89 2.95 -7.10 8.42
C ILE A 89 2.60 -6.43 7.09
N SER A 90 2.90 -7.08 5.95
CA SER A 90 2.52 -6.57 4.64
C SER A 90 1.00 -6.48 4.48
N HIS A 91 0.50 -5.48 3.77
CA HIS A 91 -0.91 -5.38 3.42
C HIS A 91 -1.08 -4.89 1.99
N GLU A 92 -2.27 -5.00 1.44
CA GLU A 92 -2.61 -4.49 0.12
C GLU A 92 -4.00 -3.84 0.12
N LEU A 93 -4.34 -3.22 -1.00
CA LEU A 93 -5.68 -2.78 -1.31
C LEU A 93 -6.07 -3.32 -2.68
N ILE A 94 -7.23 -3.96 -2.76
CA ILE A 94 -7.98 -4.25 -3.98
C ILE A 94 -9.33 -3.53 -3.94
N ILE A 95 -9.87 -3.18 -5.11
CA ILE A 95 -11.12 -2.43 -5.26
C ILE A 95 -12.16 -3.30 -5.95
N LEU A 96 -13.10 -3.86 -5.18
CA LEU A 96 -14.13 -4.75 -5.71
C LEU A 96 -15.48 -4.03 -5.79
N PRO A 97 -16.23 -4.17 -6.90
CA PRO A 97 -17.63 -3.79 -6.92
C PRO A 97 -18.40 -4.50 -5.80
N LEU A 98 -19.25 -3.76 -5.09
CA LEU A 98 -20.07 -4.28 -4.00
C LEU A 98 -21.56 -4.22 -4.42
N PRO A 99 -22.16 -5.36 -4.83
CA PRO A 99 -23.57 -5.43 -5.18
C PRO A 99 -24.49 -4.93 -4.06
N GLU A 100 -25.67 -4.43 -4.41
CA GLU A 100 -26.60 -3.84 -3.42
C GLU A 100 -26.97 -4.81 -2.29
N ASN A 101 -27.19 -6.07 -2.64
CA ASN A 101 -27.54 -7.15 -1.72
C ASN A 101 -26.35 -7.74 -0.95
N GLN A 102 -25.13 -7.21 -1.15
CA GLN A 102 -23.93 -7.69 -0.49
C GLN A 102 -23.52 -6.77 0.66
N VAL A 103 -23.21 -7.39 1.79
CA VAL A 103 -22.70 -6.72 2.99
C VAL A 103 -21.17 -6.72 2.94
N PRO A 104 -20.49 -5.59 3.24
CA PRO A 104 -19.03 -5.59 3.38
C PRO A 104 -18.58 -6.59 4.44
N GLY A 105 -17.50 -7.32 4.18
CA GLY A 105 -16.93 -8.32 5.07
C GLY A 105 -17.55 -9.71 4.97
N THR A 106 -18.53 -9.92 4.08
CA THR A 106 -19.25 -11.21 3.98
C THR A 106 -18.97 -11.98 2.69
N ARG A 107 -17.89 -11.64 1.96
CA ARG A 107 -17.48 -12.44 0.80
C ARG A 107 -17.06 -13.86 1.23
N PRO A 108 -17.40 -14.89 0.45
CA PRO A 108 -16.92 -16.25 0.70
C PRO A 108 -15.40 -16.31 0.66
N ILE A 109 -14.81 -17.04 1.61
CA ILE A 109 -13.36 -17.24 1.69
C ILE A 109 -13.05 -18.66 1.19
N GLY A 110 -12.16 -18.75 0.20
CA GLY A 110 -11.68 -19.98 -0.39
C GLY A 110 -10.72 -20.74 0.51
N GLY A 111 -10.31 -21.93 0.05
CA GLY A 111 -9.40 -22.82 0.79
C GLY A 111 -7.98 -22.26 0.98
N ASP A 112 -7.60 -21.25 0.20
CA ASP A 112 -6.34 -20.50 0.31
C ASP A 112 -6.43 -19.29 1.25
N ALA A 113 -7.53 -19.17 1.99
CA ALA A 113 -7.85 -18.06 2.89
C ALA A 113 -7.99 -16.69 2.19
N LYS A 114 -8.36 -16.70 0.91
CA LYS A 114 -8.64 -15.50 0.11
C LYS A 114 -10.09 -15.42 -0.33
N ILE A 115 -10.56 -14.22 -0.64
CA ILE A 115 -11.81 -13.99 -1.38
C ILE A 115 -11.56 -14.03 -2.88
N ASP A 116 -12.61 -14.25 -3.68
CA ASP A 116 -12.54 -14.11 -5.14
C ASP A 116 -12.35 -12.65 -5.54
N GLU A 117 -11.33 -12.39 -6.35
CA GLU A 117 -10.96 -11.06 -6.86
C GLU A 117 -11.53 -10.79 -8.25
N ALA A 118 -12.32 -11.70 -8.82
CA ALA A 118 -12.94 -11.52 -10.11
C ALA A 118 -13.70 -10.18 -10.18
N GLY A 119 -13.32 -9.35 -11.17
CA GLY A 119 -13.89 -8.01 -11.35
C GLY A 119 -13.27 -6.92 -10.48
N SER A 120 -12.15 -7.16 -9.79
CA SER A 120 -11.36 -6.10 -9.15
C SER A 120 -10.97 -5.04 -10.19
N LEU A 121 -11.18 -3.77 -9.83
CA LEU A 121 -10.95 -2.63 -10.73
C LEU A 121 -9.57 -2.00 -10.55
N GLY A 122 -8.86 -2.35 -9.48
CA GLY A 122 -7.54 -1.83 -9.20
C GLY A 122 -6.92 -2.45 -7.96
N GLU A 123 -5.60 -2.37 -7.90
CA GLU A 123 -4.79 -2.92 -6.82
C GLU A 123 -3.65 -1.96 -6.48
N ALA A 124 -3.43 -1.75 -5.18
CA ALA A 124 -2.22 -1.13 -4.65
C ALA A 124 -1.54 -2.11 -3.69
N SER A 125 -0.53 -2.81 -4.20
CA SER A 125 0.28 -3.76 -3.43
C SER A 125 1.79 -3.61 -3.75
N ASN A 126 2.17 -2.66 -4.60
CA ASN A 126 3.56 -2.35 -4.90
C ASN A 126 4.16 -1.40 -3.84
N THR A 127 5.25 -1.81 -3.20
CA THR A 127 5.87 -1.00 -2.13
C THR A 127 6.56 0.21 -2.73
N CYS A 128 6.18 1.40 -2.25
CA CYS A 128 6.64 2.71 -2.74
C CYS A 128 6.43 2.92 -4.25
N ALA A 129 5.42 2.29 -4.84
CA ALA A 129 5.13 2.39 -6.26
C ALA A 129 3.63 2.22 -6.56
N GLU A 130 3.26 2.47 -7.82
CA GLU A 130 1.91 2.25 -8.31
C GLU A 130 1.64 0.78 -8.58
N GLY A 131 0.38 0.36 -8.37
CA GLY A 131 -0.16 -0.88 -8.90
C GLY A 131 0.14 -2.13 -8.08
N SER A 132 0.13 -3.27 -8.77
CA SER A 132 0.33 -4.60 -8.21
C SER A 132 1.80 -4.91 -7.90
N GLY A 133 2.00 -5.75 -6.90
CA GLY A 133 3.28 -6.10 -6.30
C GLY A 133 3.12 -7.32 -5.39
N GLN A 134 3.78 -7.32 -4.23
CA GLN A 134 3.75 -8.45 -3.28
C GLN A 134 3.19 -8.04 -1.90
N GLY A 135 2.55 -6.88 -1.84
CA GLY A 135 2.14 -6.21 -0.61
C GLY A 135 3.00 -4.98 -0.31
N ILE A 136 2.34 -3.99 0.30
CA ILE A 136 2.95 -2.78 0.84
C ILE A 136 3.62 -3.17 2.16
N LEU A 137 4.94 -3.01 2.25
CA LEU A 137 5.71 -3.32 3.45
C LEU A 137 5.33 -2.44 4.66
N PRO A 138 5.57 -2.89 5.91
CA PRO A 138 5.34 -2.09 7.11
C PRO A 138 6.00 -0.71 7.05
N GLY A 139 5.22 0.33 7.36
CA GLY A 139 5.68 1.73 7.33
C GLY A 139 5.81 2.35 5.94
N ALA A 140 5.52 1.59 4.87
CA ALA A 140 5.56 2.05 3.49
C ALA A 140 4.16 2.46 2.99
N SER A 141 4.09 2.86 1.72
CA SER A 141 2.84 3.16 1.02
C SER A 141 2.90 2.64 -0.41
N GLY A 142 1.74 2.43 -1.01
CA GLY A 142 1.54 2.17 -2.44
C GLY A 142 0.35 2.97 -2.93
N TRP A 143 0.13 3.02 -4.24
CA TRP A 143 -1.01 3.76 -4.79
C TRP A 143 -1.57 3.12 -6.06
N VAL A 144 -2.78 3.51 -6.42
CA VAL A 144 -3.41 3.15 -7.69
C VAL A 144 -4.38 4.23 -8.11
N THR A 145 -4.44 4.52 -9.41
CA THR A 145 -5.45 5.40 -10.00
C THR A 145 -6.43 4.60 -10.84
N VAL A 146 -7.72 4.78 -10.60
CA VAL A 146 -8.79 4.07 -11.32
C VAL A 146 -9.91 5.04 -11.73
N THR A 147 -10.64 4.70 -12.78
CA THR A 147 -11.88 5.40 -13.14
C THR A 147 -13.06 4.60 -12.59
N LEU A 148 -13.79 5.19 -11.64
CA LEU A 148 -14.92 4.55 -10.97
C LEU A 148 -16.25 5.15 -11.43
N PRO A 149 -17.19 4.36 -11.98
CA PRO A 149 -18.57 4.81 -12.15
C PRO A 149 -19.27 5.00 -10.79
N PRO A 150 -20.43 5.68 -10.75
CA PRO A 150 -21.27 5.70 -9.55
C PRO A 150 -21.61 4.28 -9.09
N GLY A 151 -21.54 4.03 -7.78
CA GLY A 151 -21.77 2.71 -7.21
C GLY A 151 -21.20 2.52 -5.80
N ARG A 152 -21.28 1.28 -5.32
CA ARG A 152 -20.68 0.85 -4.05
C ARG A 152 -19.48 -0.05 -4.34
N TYR A 153 -18.43 0.14 -3.55
CA TYR A 153 -17.19 -0.62 -3.64
C TYR A 153 -16.79 -1.11 -2.26
N GLU A 154 -16.19 -2.28 -2.24
CA GLU A 154 -15.50 -2.82 -1.08
C GLU A 154 -14.00 -2.74 -1.36
N LEU A 155 -13.32 -1.95 -0.54
CA LEU A 155 -11.86 -1.94 -0.48
C LEU A 155 -11.47 -3.09 0.45
N ALA A 156 -10.52 -3.92 0.03
CA ALA A 156 -10.12 -5.11 0.80
C ALA A 156 -8.62 -5.37 0.72
N CYS A 157 -8.06 -6.05 1.72
CA CYS A 157 -6.75 -6.71 1.62
C CYS A 157 -7.01 -8.20 1.51
N ASN A 158 -6.52 -8.84 0.45
CA ASN A 158 -6.76 -10.23 0.14
C ASN A 158 -5.50 -11.11 0.21
N LEU A 159 -4.48 -10.64 0.93
CA LEU A 159 -3.43 -11.52 1.41
C LEU A 159 -4.06 -12.60 2.30
N PRO A 160 -3.55 -13.86 2.28
CA PRO A 160 -4.19 -14.98 2.95
C PRO A 160 -4.57 -14.68 4.42
N GLY A 161 -5.86 -14.80 4.73
CA GLY A 161 -6.43 -14.59 6.06
C GLY A 161 -6.70 -13.14 6.46
N HIS A 162 -6.25 -12.14 5.68
CA HIS A 162 -6.38 -10.73 6.06
C HIS A 162 -7.82 -10.22 5.98
N TYR A 163 -8.56 -10.60 4.94
CA TYR A 163 -9.99 -10.27 4.82
C TYR A 163 -10.79 -10.83 5.99
N ALA A 164 -10.58 -12.11 6.33
CA ALA A 164 -11.21 -12.76 7.49
C ALA A 164 -10.92 -12.04 8.81
N ALA A 165 -9.73 -11.44 8.92
CA ALA A 165 -9.29 -10.71 10.10
C ALA A 165 -9.81 -9.27 10.19
N GLY A 166 -10.62 -8.82 9.23
CA GLY A 166 -11.28 -7.50 9.25
C GLY A 166 -10.69 -6.46 8.28
N MET A 167 -9.85 -6.87 7.32
CA MET A 167 -9.25 -5.94 6.35
C MET A 167 -10.17 -5.59 5.18
N TYR A 168 -11.26 -4.89 5.48
CA TYR A 168 -12.15 -4.32 4.47
C TYR A 168 -12.76 -3.01 4.94
N THR A 169 -13.19 -2.18 3.99
CA THR A 169 -14.05 -1.01 4.22
C THR A 169 -14.91 -0.74 2.99
N GLN A 170 -16.05 -0.09 3.17
CA GLN A 170 -16.89 0.34 2.03
C GLN A 170 -16.49 1.74 1.57
N LEU A 171 -16.56 1.97 0.26
CA LEU A 171 -16.53 3.27 -0.39
C LEU A 171 -17.76 3.43 -1.29
N THR A 172 -18.44 4.57 -1.20
CA THR A 172 -19.50 4.97 -2.12
C THR A 172 -18.96 5.96 -3.14
N VAL A 173 -19.32 5.78 -4.41
CA VAL A 173 -18.99 6.69 -5.50
C VAL A 173 -20.29 7.27 -6.05
N SER A 174 -20.37 8.60 -6.15
CA SER A 174 -21.58 9.33 -6.57
C SER A 174 -21.28 10.39 -7.62
#